data_AF-A0AA46DB02-F1
#
_entry.id   AF-A0AA46DB02-F1
#
_cell.length_a   1.000
_cell.length_b   1.000
_cell.length_c   1.000
_cell.angle_alpha   90.00
_cell.angle_beta   90.00
_cell.angle_gamma   90.00
#
_symmetry.space_group_name_H-M   'P 1'
#
loop_
_entity.id
_entity.type
_entity.pdbx_description
1 polymer ?
#
loop_
_entity_poly.entity_id
_entity_poly.type
_entity_poly.pdbx_seq_one_letter_code
_entity_poly.pdbx_strand_id
1 'polypeptide(L)'
;MKEYKLSGWPELPASYQRTAYQRMLHQMSQGFVPLGQLLRVSGLGRDAVRRFLAYLQASGVLVEREHAQAPRTLLVMDWIRRTLGGTGPRRQA
;
A
#
# COMPACT_ATOMS: atom_id res chain seq x y z
N MET A 1 11.71 -8.61 -8.26
CA MET A 1 12.07 -7.30 -7.66
C MET A 1 11.38 -7.17 -6.30
N LYS A 2 12.00 -6.56 -5.28
CA LYS A 2 11.36 -6.41 -3.96
C LYS A 2 10.29 -5.31 -3.98
N GLU A 3 9.13 -5.65 -3.44
CA GLU A 3 8.00 -4.74 -3.26
C GLU A 3 7.63 -4.61 -1.79
N TYR A 4 7.13 -3.43 -1.43
CA TYR A 4 6.84 -3.04 -0.07
C TYR A 4 5.38 -2.60 0.02
N LYS A 5 4.67 -3.11 1.02
CA LYS A 5 3.30 -2.72 1.35
C LYS A 5 3.20 -2.40 2.83
N LEU A 6 2.29 -1.50 3.17
CA LEU A 6 1.93 -1.21 4.55
C LEU A 6 0.87 -2.20 5.05
N SER A 7 1.12 -2.89 6.18
CA SER A 7 0.12 -3.74 6.86
C SER A 7 -0.74 -2.99 7.86
N GLY A 8 -0.26 -1.86 8.38
CA GLY A 8 -0.95 -1.05 9.38
C GLY A 8 -0.36 0.36 9.45
N TRP A 9 -1.02 1.30 10.11
CA TRP A 9 -0.56 2.69 10.14
C TRP A 9 0.55 2.87 11.20
N PRO A 10 1.77 3.31 10.82
CA PRO A 10 2.84 3.56 11.78
C PRO A 10 2.60 4.86 12.55
N GLU A 11 3.02 4.90 13.80
CA GLU A 11 3.24 6.16 14.50
C GLU A 11 4.56 6.79 14.01
N LEU A 12 4.48 8.02 13.50
CA LEU A 12 5.62 8.70 12.91
C LEU A 12 6.23 9.70 13.89
N PRO A 13 7.53 9.59 14.24
CA PRO A 13 8.23 10.63 14.98
C PRO A 13 8.33 11.92 14.16
N ALA A 14 8.60 13.04 14.84
CA ALA A 14 8.70 14.37 14.23
C ALA A 14 9.68 14.44 13.04
N SER A 15 10.74 13.61 13.06
CA SER A 15 11.72 13.48 11.97
C SER A 15 11.13 13.00 10.63
N TYR A 16 9.99 12.29 10.64
CA TYR A 16 9.31 11.77 9.46
C TYR A 16 8.03 12.54 9.09
N GLN A 17 7.77 13.71 9.68
CA GLN A 17 6.58 14.53 9.37
C GLN A 17 6.64 15.29 8.04
N ARG A 18 7.70 15.09 7.23
CA ARG A 18 7.79 15.71 5.90
C ARG A 18 6.77 15.10 4.94
N THR A 19 6.19 15.94 4.08
CA THR A 19 5.21 15.54 3.05
C THR A 19 5.71 14.39 2.16
N ALA A 20 7.03 14.29 1.93
CA ALA A 20 7.64 13.20 1.18
C ALA A 20 7.37 11.81 1.80
N TYR A 21 7.49 11.67 3.12
CA TYR A 21 7.24 10.42 3.83
C TYR A 21 5.74 10.09 3.88
N GLN A 22 4.89 11.10 4.07
CA GLN A 22 3.43 10.93 4.03
C GLN A 22 2.96 10.43 2.65
N ARG A 23 3.51 10.97 1.56
CA ARG A 23 3.23 10.50 0.20
C ARG A 23 3.67 9.05 -0.02
N MET A 24 4.82 8.65 0.53
CA MET A 24 5.25 7.24 0.49
C MET A 24 4.27 6.32 1.22
N LEU A 25 3.86 6.68 2.43
CA LEU A 25 2.90 5.89 3.20
C LEU A 25 1.56 5.78 2.50
N HIS A 26 1.07 6.89 1.94
CA HIS A 26 -0.14 6.88 1.13
C HIS A 26 0.01 5.95 -0.08
N GLN A 27 1.17 5.95 -0.74
CA GLN A 27 1.40 5.04 -1.87
C GLN A 27 1.43 3.56 -1.42
N MET A 28 2.07 3.27 -0.29
CA MET A 28 2.21 1.92 0.27
C MET A 28 0.93 1.38 0.91
N SER A 29 -0.02 2.24 1.28
CA SER A 29 -1.33 1.82 1.76
C SER A 29 -2.23 1.31 0.63
N GLN A 30 -2.03 1.82 -0.60
CA GLN A 30 -2.78 1.41 -1.79
C GLN A 30 -2.38 0.02 -2.31
N GLY A 31 -1.17 -0.46 -2.03
CA GLY A 31 -0.72 -1.75 -2.53
C GLY A 31 0.76 -2.03 -2.35
N PHE A 32 1.24 -3.07 -3.02
CA PHE A 32 2.66 -3.40 -3.12
C PHE A 32 3.35 -2.43 -4.08
N VAL A 33 4.41 -1.78 -3.61
CA VAL A 33 5.11 -0.74 -4.35
C VAL A 33 6.60 -1.09 -4.44
N PRO A 34 7.21 -1.09 -5.64
CA PRO A 34 8.63 -1.35 -5.78
C PRO A 34 9.48 -0.17 -5.29
N LEU A 35 10.71 -0.45 -4.84
CA LEU A 35 11.63 0.58 -4.33
C LEU A 35 11.82 1.75 -5.29
N GLY A 36 11.93 1.48 -6.61
CA GLY A 36 12.13 2.52 -7.62
C GLY A 36 10.96 3.52 -7.70
N GLN A 37 9.74 3.05 -7.45
CA GLN A 37 8.57 3.93 -7.41
C GLN A 37 8.56 4.77 -6.13
N LEU A 38 8.94 4.21 -4.98
CA LEU A 38 9.08 4.95 -3.72
C LEU A 38 10.09 6.10 -3.83
N LEU A 39 11.24 5.87 -4.48
CA LEU A 39 12.23 6.91 -4.74
C LEU A 39 11.65 8.04 -5.60
N ARG A 40 10.91 7.68 -6.66
CA ARG A 40 10.32 8.64 -7.59
C ARG A 40 9.23 9.51 -6.96
N VAL A 41 8.32 8.92 -6.18
CA VAL A 41 7.18 9.66 -5.59
C VAL A 41 7.58 10.50 -4.37
N SER A 42 8.61 10.07 -3.64
CA SER A 42 9.09 10.78 -2.45
C SER A 42 10.06 11.91 -2.77
N GLY A 43 10.80 11.81 -3.88
CA GLY A 43 11.91 12.72 -4.18
C GLY A 43 13.07 12.61 -3.18
N LEU A 44 13.09 11.58 -2.33
CA LEU A 44 14.11 11.37 -1.32
C LEU A 44 15.29 10.57 -1.89
N GLY A 45 16.47 10.80 -1.32
CA GLY A 45 17.65 9.99 -1.60
C GLY A 45 17.45 8.52 -1.21
N ARG A 46 18.18 7.63 -1.88
CA ARG A 46 18.06 6.18 -1.68
C ARG A 46 18.29 5.76 -0.23
N ASP A 47 19.27 6.36 0.44
CA ASP A 47 19.58 6.07 1.84
C ASP A 47 18.46 6.50 2.79
N ALA A 48 17.83 7.65 2.54
CA ALA A 48 16.71 8.12 3.35
C ALA A 48 15.51 7.18 3.23
N VAL A 49 15.19 6.72 2.01
CA VAL A 49 14.12 5.74 1.78
C VAL A 49 14.45 4.40 2.45
N ARG A 50 15.69 3.92 2.37
CA ARG A 50 16.11 2.67 3.04
C ARG A 50 16.00 2.76 4.56
N ARG A 51 16.46 3.86 5.16
CA ARG A 51 16.32 4.09 6.61
C ARG A 51 14.86 4.12 7.03
N PHE A 52 14.00 4.75 6.23
CA PHE A 52 12.58 4.78 6.51
C PHE A 52 11.92 3.41 6.40
N LEU A 53 12.26 2.61 5.39
CA LEU A 53 11.77 1.23 5.29
C LEU A 53 12.24 0.38 6.48
N ALA A 54 13.50 0.52 6.91
CA ALA A 54 14.01 -0.16 8.09
C ALA A 54 13.25 0.25 9.37
N TYR A 55 12.88 1.52 9.50
CA TYR A 55 12.01 1.99 10.58
C TYR A 55 10.64 1.30 10.55
N LEU A 56 9.98 1.27 9.39
CA LEU A 56 8.67 0.61 9.24
C LEU A 56 8.73 -0.89 9.53
N GLN A 57 9.83 -1.54 9.15
CA GLN A 57 10.09 -2.94 9.45
C GLN A 57 10.27 -3.18 10.95
N ALA A 58 11.05 -2.33 11.62
CA ALA A 58 11.23 -2.39 13.07
C ALA A 58 9.92 -2.13 13.83
N SER A 59 9.04 -1.28 13.29
CA SER A 59 7.70 -1.05 13.83
C SER A 59 6.70 -2.17 13.52
N GLY A 60 7.09 -3.19 12.75
CA GLY A 60 6.22 -4.33 12.41
C GLY A 60 5.08 -4.02 11.44
N VAL A 61 5.09 -2.85 10.78
CA VAL A 61 4.02 -2.41 9.85
C VAL A 61 4.38 -2.58 8.37
N LEU A 62 5.55 -3.15 8.09
CA LEU A 62 6.05 -3.36 6.73
C LEU A 62 5.86 -4.82 6.30
N VAL A 63 5.26 -5.00 5.12
CA VAL A 63 5.21 -6.29 4.44
C VAL A 63 6.11 -6.23 3.23
N GLU A 64 7.11 -7.11 3.19
CA GLU A 64 7.98 -7.32 2.04
C GLU A 64 7.46 -8.49 1.21
N ARG A 65 7.45 -8.31 -0.12
CA ARG A 65 7.17 -9.37 -1.08
C ARG A 65 8.27 -9.42 -2.12
N GLU A 66 8.76 -10.61 -2.40
CA GLU A 66 9.57 -10.84 -3.57
C GLU A 66 8.65 -11.03 -4.77
N HIS A 67 8.56 -10.02 -5.65
CA HIS A 67 7.79 -10.14 -6.88
C HIS A 67 8.57 -11.02 -7.85
N ALA A 68 8.24 -12.31 -7.87
CA ALA A 68 8.41 -13.15 -9.04
C ALA A 68 7.44 -12.61 -10.09
N GLN A 69 7.95 -12.20 -11.27
CA GLN A 69 7.08 -11.76 -12.36
C GLN A 69 6.19 -12.91 -12.81
N ALA A 70 4.99 -13.03 -12.23
CA ALA A 70 3.94 -13.84 -12.80
C ALA A 70 3.34 -13.07 -13.99
N PRO A 71 3.07 -13.73 -15.13
CA PRO A 71 2.50 -13.08 -16.30
C PRO A 71 1.16 -12.43 -15.93
N ARG A 72 0.99 -11.18 -16.34
CA ARG A 72 -0.20 -10.36 -16.09
C ARG A 72 -1.43 -11.00 -16.75
N THR A 73 -2.19 -11.76 -16.00
CA THR A 73 -3.58 -12.07 -16.34
C THR A 73 -4.51 -11.78 -15.17
N LEU A 74 -5.41 -10.82 -15.42
CA LEU A 74 -6.77 -10.74 -14.89
C LEU A 74 -6.92 -10.32 -13.42
N LEU A 75 -6.69 -9.02 -13.17
CA LEU A 75 -7.44 -8.28 -12.15
C LEU A 75 -8.56 -7.50 -12.84
N VAL A 76 -9.73 -8.11 -12.97
CA VAL A 76 -11.00 -7.37 -12.99
C VAL A 76 -12.11 -8.30 -12.49
N MET A 77 -12.95 -7.81 -11.58
CA MET A 77 -14.26 -8.40 -11.15
C MET A 77 -14.33 -9.29 -9.89
N ASP A 78 -13.89 -8.82 -8.71
CA ASP A 78 -14.40 -9.40 -7.44
C ASP A 78 -15.42 -8.49 -6.73
N TRP A 79 -15.41 -7.18 -6.98
CA TRP A 79 -16.32 -6.23 -6.31
C TRP A 79 -17.74 -6.17 -6.89
N ILE A 80 -17.97 -6.63 -8.13
CA ILE A 80 -19.29 -6.51 -8.79
C ILE A 80 -20.30 -7.58 -8.32
N ARG A 81 -19.88 -8.66 -7.65
CA ARG A 81 -20.84 -9.68 -7.16
C ARG A 81 -21.64 -9.26 -5.93
N ARG A 82 -21.27 -8.19 -5.22
CA ARG A 82 -21.91 -7.83 -3.94
C ARG A 82 -23.13 -6.90 -4.07
N THR A 83 -23.42 -6.32 -5.24
CA THR A 83 -24.49 -5.31 -5.36
C THR A 83 -25.74 -5.76 -6.11
N LEU A 84 -25.84 -7.01 -6.59
CA LEU A 84 -27.05 -7.52 -7.26
C LEU A 84 -27.96 -8.39 -6.38
N GLY A 85 -27.62 -8.63 -5.12
CA GLY A 85 -28.40 -9.49 -4.21
C GLY A 85 -29.34 -8.76 -3.24
N GLY A 86 -29.60 -7.46 -3.43
CA GLY A 86 -30.21 -6.62 -2.39
C GLY A 86 -31.24 -5.61 -2.89
N THR A 87 -32.32 -6.08 -3.49
CA THR A 87 -33.57 -5.31 -3.58
C THR A 87 -34.72 -6.15 -3.04
N GLY A 88 -35.07 -5.92 -1.77
CA GLY A 88 -36.47 -6.05 -1.34
C GLY A 88 -37.30 -4.92 -1.97
N PRO A 89 -38.64 -5.03 -1.99
CA PRO A 89 -39.35 -4.55 -0.81
C PRO A 89 -40.62 -5.32 -0.40
N ARG A 90 -40.89 -5.18 0.88
CA ARG A 90 -42.12 -5.44 1.65
C ARG A 90 -43.32 -4.62 1.13
N ARG A 91 -44.50 -5.24 0.90
CA ARG A 91 -45.85 -4.69 1.19
C ARG A 91 -46.99 -5.68 0.88
N GLN A 92 -47.75 -5.99 1.94
CA GLN A 92 -49.21 -6.15 2.08
C GLN A 92 -50.05 -6.78 0.95
N ALA A 93 -50.69 -7.90 1.26
CA ALA A 93 -52.16 -8.06 1.27
C ALA A 93 -52.54 -9.18 2.26
#